data_AF-A0A453NI55-F1
#
_entry.id   AF-A0A453NI55-F1
#
_cell.length_a   1.000
_cell.length_b   1.000
_cell.length_c   1.000
_cell.angle_alpha   90.00
_cell.angle_beta   90.00
_cell.angle_gamma   90.00
#
_symmetry.space_group_name_H-M   'P 1'
#
loop_
_entity.id
_entity.type
_entity.pdbx_description
1 polymer ?
#
loop_
_entity_poly.entity_id
_entity_poly.type
_entity_poly.pdbx_seq_one_letter_code
_entity_poly.pdbx_strand_id
1 'polypeptide(L)'
;PSFTIGYMPIMLRSYACVLNGKDEAELARYGECPLDPGGYFIVKGTEKVILIQEQLSKNRIIIDTDNKGRVTASVTSSTHEVKSKTVICMDKEKIYLHLNQFTKPIPIIVVMKAMGIETDQEVVQMVGRDPRYGDLLYLSIQECATERIYTQQQALQYMDDKV
;
A
#
# COMPACT_ATOMS: atom_id res chain seq x y z
N PRO A 1 -0.92 24.40 -35.68
CA PRO A 1 -2.19 23.67 -35.90
C PRO A 1 -2.75 23.13 -34.58
N SER A 2 -3.95 23.53 -34.20
CA SER A 2 -4.68 22.91 -33.08
C SER A 2 -5.38 21.65 -33.59
N PHE A 3 -4.96 20.48 -33.09
CA PHE A 3 -5.56 19.20 -33.45
C PHE A 3 -6.43 18.69 -32.30
N THR A 4 -7.70 18.39 -32.58
CA THR A 4 -8.65 17.90 -31.58
C THR A 4 -8.55 16.38 -31.46
N ILE A 5 -8.19 15.87 -30.28
CA ILE A 5 -8.07 14.44 -29.99
C ILE A 5 -9.29 13.83 -29.28
N GLY A 6 -10.25 14.66 -28.86
CA GLY A 6 -11.45 14.20 -28.17
C GLY A 6 -12.16 15.33 -27.42
N TYR A 7 -13.19 14.94 -26.66
CA TYR A 7 -13.98 15.85 -25.83
C TYR A 7 -13.95 15.37 -24.38
N MET A 8 -13.56 16.27 -23.46
CA MET A 8 -13.57 16.00 -22.03
C MET A 8 -14.86 16.55 -21.41
N PRO A 9 -15.65 15.74 -20.70
CA PRO A 9 -16.77 16.26 -19.91
C PRO A 9 -16.26 17.25 -18.86
N ILE A 10 -16.80 18.47 -18.87
CA ILE A 10 -16.44 19.51 -17.90
C ILE A 10 -17.43 19.48 -16.74
N MET A 11 -16.91 19.44 -15.52
CA MET A 11 -17.72 19.50 -14.31
C MET A 11 -18.38 20.88 -14.17
N LEU A 12 -19.66 20.89 -13.81
CA LEU A 12 -20.42 22.14 -13.66
C LEU A 12 -19.78 23.02 -12.57
N ARG A 13 -19.65 24.32 -12.85
CA ARG A 13 -18.96 25.33 -12.00
C ARG A 13 -17.46 25.12 -11.78
N SER A 14 -16.80 24.21 -12.51
CA SER A 14 -15.33 24.12 -12.53
C SER A 14 -14.70 25.28 -13.32
N TYR A 15 -13.37 25.45 -13.22
CA TYR A 15 -12.65 26.55 -13.89
C TYR A 15 -12.96 26.69 -15.39
N ALA A 16 -13.12 25.58 -16.10
CA ALA A 16 -13.38 25.54 -17.55
C ALA A 16 -14.89 25.60 -17.90
N CYS A 17 -15.78 25.64 -16.90
CA CYS A 17 -17.22 25.74 -17.11
C CYS A 17 -17.63 27.18 -17.39
N VAL A 18 -18.60 27.38 -18.30
CA VAL A 18 -19.15 28.71 -18.62
C VAL A 18 -19.81 29.38 -17.41
N LEU A 19 -20.25 28.63 -16.40
CA LEU A 19 -20.88 29.15 -15.18
C LEU A 19 -19.88 29.65 -14.13
N ASN A 20 -18.58 29.43 -14.33
CA ASN A 20 -17.55 29.82 -13.37
C ASN A 20 -17.46 31.35 -13.21
N GLY A 21 -17.50 31.83 -11.96
CA GLY A 21 -17.34 33.26 -11.63
C GLY A 21 -18.51 34.15 -12.05
N LYS A 22 -19.66 33.58 -12.45
CA LYS A 22 -20.85 34.35 -12.83
C LYS A 22 -21.62 34.84 -11.61
N ASP A 23 -22.18 36.04 -11.72
CA ASP A 23 -23.11 36.56 -10.71
C ASP A 23 -24.53 36.00 -10.89
N GLU A 24 -25.43 36.29 -9.94
CA GLU A 24 -26.80 35.78 -9.97
C GLU A 24 -27.59 36.23 -11.20
N ALA A 25 -27.35 37.47 -11.68
CA ALA A 25 -28.03 38.01 -12.84
C ALA A 25 -27.57 37.34 -14.12
N GLU A 26 -26.27 37.07 -14.25
CA GLU A 26 -25.73 36.29 -15.34
C GLU A 26 -26.25 34.85 -15.31
N LEU A 27 -26.22 34.16 -14.16
CA LEU A 27 -26.75 32.79 -14.02
C LEU A 27 -28.22 32.69 -14.44
N ALA A 28 -29.04 33.67 -14.05
CA ALA A 28 -30.44 33.75 -14.49
C ALA A 28 -30.57 33.85 -16.02
N ARG A 29 -29.66 34.54 -16.71
CA ARG A 29 -29.63 34.61 -18.19
C ARG A 29 -29.25 33.27 -18.83
N TYR A 30 -28.50 32.42 -18.13
CA TYR A 30 -28.21 31.04 -18.56
C TYR A 30 -29.33 30.05 -18.20
N GLY A 31 -30.36 30.48 -17.45
CA GLY A 31 -31.41 29.60 -16.96
C GLY A 31 -30.96 28.70 -15.81
N GLU A 32 -29.87 29.05 -15.14
CA GLU A 32 -29.25 28.26 -14.08
C GLU A 32 -29.62 28.81 -12.70
N CYS A 33 -29.78 27.91 -11.73
CA CYS A 33 -30.08 28.28 -10.36
C CYS A 33 -28.81 28.78 -9.63
N PRO A 34 -28.80 29.99 -9.03
CA PRO A 34 -27.66 30.47 -8.25
C PRO A 34 -27.32 29.57 -7.06
N LEU A 35 -28.34 28.91 -6.49
CA LEU A 35 -28.22 28.02 -5.33
C LEU A 35 -27.79 26.58 -5.67
N ASP A 36 -27.67 26.23 -6.95
CA ASP A 36 -27.14 24.91 -7.34
C ASP A 36 -25.67 24.80 -6.88
N PRO A 37 -25.28 23.79 -6.07
CA PRO A 37 -23.88 23.63 -5.67
C PRO A 37 -22.92 23.36 -6.86
N GLY A 38 -23.39 22.80 -7.97
CA GLY A 38 -22.53 22.30 -9.05
C GLY A 38 -21.71 21.07 -8.60
N GLY A 39 -20.55 20.83 -9.23
CA GLY A 39 -19.67 19.72 -8.84
C GLY A 39 -20.06 18.35 -9.41
N TYR A 40 -21.00 18.32 -10.35
CA TYR A 40 -21.43 17.12 -11.07
C TYR A 40 -21.24 17.27 -12.59
N PHE A 41 -21.43 16.18 -13.32
CA PHE A 41 -21.30 16.12 -14.77
C PHE A 41 -22.66 15.88 -15.42
N ILE A 42 -22.90 16.50 -16.57
CA ILE A 42 -24.07 16.21 -17.40
C ILE A 42 -23.63 15.27 -18.51
N VAL A 43 -24.08 14.02 -18.46
CA VAL A 43 -23.74 12.98 -19.45
C VAL A 43 -25.03 12.49 -20.09
N LYS A 44 -25.18 12.73 -21.39
CA LYS A 44 -26.39 12.38 -22.18
C LYS A 44 -27.70 12.92 -21.56
N GLY A 45 -27.68 14.15 -21.06
CA GLY A 45 -28.84 14.80 -20.45
C GLY A 45 -29.17 14.31 -19.04
N THR A 46 -28.30 13.51 -18.41
CA THR A 46 -28.47 13.08 -17.02
C THR A 46 -27.31 13.58 -16.16
N GLU A 47 -27.64 14.06 -14.97
CA GLU A 47 -26.67 14.48 -13.96
C GLU A 47 -26.00 13.25 -13.31
N LYS A 48 -24.68 13.30 -13.21
CA LYS A 48 -23.84 12.23 -12.66
C LYS A 48 -22.80 12.82 -11.71
N VAL A 49 -22.77 12.29 -10.50
CA VAL A 49 -21.79 12.65 -9.46
C VAL A 49 -20.78 11.53 -9.35
N ILE A 50 -19.49 11.86 -9.29
CA ILE A 50 -18.45 10.91 -8.88
C ILE A 50 -18.37 10.93 -7.36
N LEU A 51 -18.76 9.83 -6.73
CA LEU A 51 -18.71 9.71 -5.28
C LEU A 51 -17.26 9.62 -4.81
N ILE A 52 -16.94 10.40 -3.76
CA ILE A 52 -15.65 10.31 -3.07
C ILE A 52 -15.50 8.89 -2.53
N GLN A 53 -14.40 8.24 -2.90
CA GLN A 53 -14.06 6.90 -2.43
C GLN A 53 -13.02 7.01 -1.32
N GLU A 54 -13.35 6.52 -0.14
CA GLU A 54 -12.37 6.31 0.92
C GLU A 54 -11.47 5.13 0.54
N GLN A 55 -10.15 5.31 0.68
CA GLN A 55 -9.17 4.24 0.46
C GLN A 55 -8.19 4.22 1.63
N LEU A 56 -7.70 3.02 1.97
CA LEU A 56 -6.64 2.87 2.94
C LEU A 56 -5.39 3.63 2.49
N SER A 57 -4.71 4.23 3.47
CA SER A 57 -3.45 4.92 3.23
C SER A 57 -2.43 3.96 2.61
N LYS A 58 -2.01 4.29 1.39
CA LYS A 58 -0.90 3.62 0.71
C LYS A 58 0.41 3.99 1.39
N ASN A 59 1.42 3.13 1.28
CA ASN A 59 2.78 3.37 1.81
C ASN A 59 2.82 3.69 3.32
N ARG A 60 1.84 3.20 4.09
CA ARG A 60 1.77 3.30 5.55
C ARG A 60 1.74 1.91 6.16
N ILE A 61 2.57 1.69 7.18
CA ILE A 61 2.54 0.45 7.98
C ILE A 61 1.31 0.49 8.88
N ILE A 62 0.50 -0.57 8.80
CA ILE A 62 -0.69 -0.80 9.61
C ILE A 62 -0.44 -2.03 10.46
N ILE A 63 -0.55 -1.89 11.78
CA ILE A 63 -0.48 -3.00 12.72
C ILE A 63 -1.92 -3.40 13.07
N ASP A 64 -2.22 -4.68 12.96
CA ASP A 64 -3.55 -5.25 13.21
C ASP A 64 -3.44 -6.67 13.76
N THR A 65 -4.53 -7.19 14.30
CA THR A 65 -4.63 -8.57 14.79
C THR A 65 -5.50 -9.37 13.81
N ASP A 66 -4.97 -10.48 13.29
CA ASP A 66 -5.73 -11.32 12.36
C ASP A 66 -6.88 -12.07 13.05
N ASN A 67 -7.74 -12.72 12.24
CA ASN A 67 -8.87 -13.49 12.75
C ASN A 67 -8.47 -14.67 13.68
N LYS A 68 -7.19 -15.05 13.70
CA LYS A 68 -6.64 -16.10 14.55
C LYS A 68 -5.97 -15.53 15.82
N GLY A 69 -6.06 -14.21 16.05
CA GLY A 69 -5.46 -13.54 17.20
C GLY A 69 -3.97 -13.26 17.05
N ARG A 70 -3.40 -13.39 15.84
CA ARG A 70 -1.97 -13.17 15.58
C ARG A 70 -1.71 -11.70 15.24
N VAL A 71 -0.61 -11.16 15.76
CA VAL A 71 -0.18 -9.80 15.45
C VAL A 71 0.40 -9.76 14.03
N THR A 72 -0.11 -8.84 13.22
CA THR A 72 0.31 -8.64 11.83
C THR A 72 0.66 -7.18 11.58
N ALA A 73 1.69 -6.96 10.76
CA ALA A 73 2.03 -5.66 10.22
C ALA A 73 1.90 -5.74 8.69
N SER A 74 1.13 -4.84 8.09
CA SER A 74 0.95 -4.83 6.63
C SER A 74 1.17 -3.45 6.04
N VAL A 75 1.68 -3.42 4.82
CA VAL A 75 1.84 -2.20 4.03
C VAL A 75 1.37 -2.48 2.61
N THR A 76 0.49 -1.61 2.11
CA THR A 76 0.14 -1.60 0.69
C THR A 76 1.02 -0.57 0.00
N SER A 77 2.09 -1.05 -0.62
CA SER A 77 3.04 -0.24 -1.36
C SER A 77 2.47 0.09 -2.73
N SER A 78 2.44 1.36 -3.10
CA SER A 78 1.93 1.82 -4.39
C SER A 78 2.89 2.85 -4.98
N THR A 79 3.47 2.48 -6.12
CA THR A 79 4.18 3.40 -7.02
C THR A 79 3.27 3.73 -8.20
N HIS A 80 3.78 4.49 -9.17
CA HIS A 80 3.04 4.78 -10.41
C HIS A 80 2.79 3.51 -11.26
N GLU A 81 3.66 2.52 -11.15
CA GLU A 81 3.66 1.33 -12.02
C GLU A 81 3.13 0.09 -11.31
N VAL A 82 3.42 -0.05 -10.01
CA VAL A 82 3.18 -1.30 -9.27
C VAL A 82 2.46 -1.01 -7.96
N LYS A 83 1.48 -1.87 -7.66
CA LYS A 83 0.84 -1.95 -6.35
C LYS A 83 1.05 -3.34 -5.78
N SER A 84 1.66 -3.44 -4.60
CA SER A 84 1.91 -4.70 -3.90
C SER A 84 1.51 -4.58 -2.43
N LYS A 85 1.18 -5.72 -1.81
CA LYS A 85 0.89 -5.80 -0.39
C LYS A 85 1.91 -6.71 0.26
N THR A 86 2.62 -6.18 1.24
CA THR A 86 3.55 -6.94 2.08
C THR A 86 2.92 -7.14 3.44
N VAL A 87 2.97 -8.37 3.96
CA VAL A 87 2.45 -8.69 5.29
C VAL A 87 3.54 -9.40 6.08
N ILE A 88 3.83 -8.90 7.27
CA ILE A 88 4.65 -9.57 8.27
C ILE A 88 3.70 -10.10 9.35
N CYS A 89 3.82 -11.38 9.68
CA CYS A 89 2.94 -12.04 10.64
C CYS A 89 3.78 -12.76 11.69
N MET A 90 3.38 -12.65 12.96
CA MET A 90 3.92 -13.47 14.02
C MET A 90 3.05 -14.71 14.21
N ASP A 91 3.63 -15.90 14.03
CA ASP A 91 2.95 -17.19 14.22
C ASP A 91 3.81 -18.10 15.10
N LYS A 92 3.23 -18.62 16.18
CA LYS A 92 3.94 -19.46 17.18
C LYS A 92 5.29 -18.88 17.59
N GLU A 93 5.31 -17.59 17.93
CA GLU A 93 6.51 -16.84 18.36
C GLU A 93 7.62 -16.73 17.29
N LYS A 94 7.29 -17.01 16.02
CA LYS A 94 8.19 -16.82 14.88
C LYS A 94 7.62 -15.78 13.93
N ILE A 95 8.50 -15.03 13.29
CA ILE A 95 8.10 -13.92 12.41
C ILE A 95 8.32 -14.32 10.95
N TYR A 96 7.27 -14.19 10.16
CA TYR A 96 7.25 -14.57 8.75
C TYR A 96 6.87 -13.41 7.84
N LEU A 97 7.49 -13.38 6.67
CA LEU A 97 7.13 -12.55 5.54
C LEU A 97 6.16 -13.30 4.64
N HIS A 98 4.99 -12.70 4.42
CA HIS A 98 4.00 -13.12 3.44
C HIS A 98 3.99 -12.15 2.27
N LEU A 99 4.31 -12.68 1.10
CA LEU A 99 4.27 -12.00 -0.18
C LEU A 99 3.55 -12.89 -1.19
N ASN A 100 2.82 -12.28 -2.12
CA ASN A 100 2.09 -13.02 -3.16
C ASN A 100 3.03 -13.74 -4.15
N GLN A 101 4.29 -13.32 -4.20
CA GLN A 101 5.33 -13.91 -5.04
C GLN A 101 5.87 -15.25 -4.51
N PHE A 102 5.58 -15.60 -3.25
CA PHE A 102 6.06 -16.86 -2.66
C PHE A 102 4.90 -17.79 -2.37
N THR A 103 5.10 -19.08 -2.65
CA THR A 103 4.13 -20.14 -2.35
C THR A 103 3.96 -20.39 -0.85
N LYS A 104 5.01 -20.12 -0.07
CA LYS A 104 5.05 -20.31 1.39
C LYS A 104 5.61 -19.06 2.08
N PRO A 105 5.20 -18.79 3.33
CA PRO A 105 5.82 -17.73 4.13
C PRO A 105 7.32 -17.95 4.28
N ILE A 106 8.08 -16.86 4.23
CA ILE A 106 9.55 -16.88 4.38
C ILE A 106 9.90 -16.39 5.80
N PRO A 107 10.75 -17.10 6.56
CA PRO A 107 11.19 -16.63 7.87
C PRO A 107 11.90 -15.26 7.77
N ILE A 108 11.62 -14.34 8.69
CA ILE A 108 12.14 -12.96 8.60
C ILE A 108 13.68 -12.91 8.58
N ILE A 109 14.34 -13.81 9.32
CA ILE A 109 15.81 -13.86 9.39
C ILE A 109 16.42 -14.23 8.04
N VAL A 110 15.77 -15.12 7.27
CA VAL A 110 16.22 -15.46 5.92
C VAL A 110 16.14 -14.24 5.00
N VAL A 111 15.06 -13.45 5.11
CA VAL A 111 14.90 -12.20 4.35
C VAL A 111 16.00 -11.20 4.70
N MET A 112 16.32 -11.02 5.98
CA MET A 112 17.39 -10.11 6.43
C MET A 112 18.76 -10.53 5.88
N LYS A 113 19.08 -11.83 5.90
CA LYS A 113 20.31 -12.36 5.30
C LYS A 113 20.33 -12.17 3.78
N ALA A 114 19.22 -12.42 3.09
CA ALA A 114 19.10 -12.18 1.64
C ALA A 114 19.32 -10.71 1.26
N MET A 115 18.90 -9.78 2.13
CA MET A 115 19.16 -8.33 1.99
C MET A 115 20.61 -7.92 2.32
N GLY A 116 21.48 -8.86 2.69
CA GLY A 116 22.89 -8.63 2.95
C GLY A 116 23.26 -8.47 4.43
N ILE A 117 22.30 -8.61 5.35
CA ILE A 117 22.57 -8.53 6.79
C ILE A 117 22.77 -9.94 7.32
N GLU A 118 24.00 -10.44 7.18
CA GLU A 118 24.32 -11.84 7.47
C GLU A 118 24.43 -12.14 8.97
N THR A 119 24.84 -11.17 9.79
CA THR A 119 25.09 -11.41 11.22
C THR A 119 23.80 -11.27 12.03
N ASP A 120 23.44 -12.31 12.79
CA ASP A 120 22.22 -12.31 13.61
C ASP A 120 22.27 -11.20 14.68
N GLN A 121 23.47 -10.87 15.17
CA GLN A 121 23.69 -9.78 16.10
C GLN A 121 23.28 -8.42 15.50
N GLU A 122 23.62 -8.16 14.24
CA GLU A 122 23.24 -6.93 13.54
C GLU A 122 21.72 -6.87 13.33
N VAL A 123 21.09 -8.00 12.98
CA VAL A 123 19.62 -8.10 12.87
C VAL A 123 18.94 -7.68 14.17
N VAL A 124 19.36 -8.24 15.31
CA VAL A 124 18.79 -7.89 16.62
C VAL A 124 19.03 -6.41 16.94
N GLN A 125 20.24 -5.90 16.70
CA GLN A 125 20.58 -4.49 16.97
C GLN A 125 19.79 -3.49 16.14
N MET A 126 19.42 -3.84 14.90
CA MET A 126 18.56 -3.00 14.06
C MET A 126 17.11 -2.95 14.56
N VAL A 127 16.59 -4.06 15.10
CA VAL A 127 15.24 -4.09 15.69
C VAL A 127 15.21 -3.29 16.99
N GLY A 128 16.24 -3.42 17.82
CA GLY A 128 16.43 -2.58 18.99
C GLY A 128 17.47 -3.10 19.97
N ARG A 129 17.87 -2.26 20.93
CA ARG A 129 18.88 -2.58 21.94
C ARG A 129 18.33 -3.24 23.20
N ASP A 130 17.00 -3.27 23.35
CA ASP A 130 16.36 -3.90 24.50
C ASP A 130 16.48 -5.43 24.41
N PRO A 131 16.97 -6.13 25.47
CA PRO A 131 17.12 -7.58 25.47
C PRO A 131 15.86 -8.34 25.06
N ARG A 132 14.67 -7.78 25.34
CA ARG A 132 13.38 -8.39 25.00
C ARG A 132 13.21 -8.65 23.50
N TYR A 133 13.84 -7.84 22.64
CA TYR A 133 13.79 -8.05 21.19
C TYR A 133 14.63 -9.25 20.74
N GLY A 134 15.75 -9.49 21.43
CA GLY A 134 16.56 -10.70 21.21
C GLY A 134 15.77 -11.95 21.54
N ASP A 135 15.07 -11.95 22.68
CA ASP A 135 14.22 -13.07 23.10
C ASP A 135 13.08 -13.35 22.09
N LEU A 136 12.43 -12.30 21.57
CA LEU A 136 11.38 -12.43 20.55
C LEU A 136 11.91 -12.98 19.22
N LEU A 137 13.14 -12.63 18.83
CA LEU A 137 13.74 -13.09 17.58
C LEU A 137 14.42 -14.46 17.70
N TYR A 138 14.71 -14.92 18.91
CA TYR A 138 15.48 -16.13 19.19
C TYR A 138 14.95 -17.35 18.43
N LEU A 139 13.64 -17.60 18.48
CA LEU A 139 13.02 -18.74 17.79
C LEU A 139 13.08 -18.63 16.26
N SER A 140 13.05 -17.42 15.72
CA SER A 140 13.19 -17.17 14.28
C SER A 140 14.64 -17.38 13.82
N ILE A 141 15.63 -17.00 14.66
CA ILE A 141 17.05 -17.24 14.41
C ILE A 141 17.34 -18.75 14.47
N GLN A 142 16.80 -19.45 15.47
CA GLN A 142 16.97 -20.89 15.62
C GLN A 142 16.38 -21.67 14.43
N GLU A 143 15.23 -21.24 13.91
CA GLU A 143 14.64 -21.82 12.69
C GLU A 143 15.59 -21.65 11.47
N CYS A 144 16.12 -20.44 11.26
CA CYS A 144 17.07 -20.18 10.19
C CYS A 144 18.36 -21.02 10.31
N ALA A 145 18.87 -21.18 11.54
CA ALA A 145 20.05 -22.01 11.80
C ALA A 145 19.79 -23.51 11.56
N THR A 146 18.56 -23.98 11.81
CA THR A 146 18.15 -25.38 11.54
C THR A 146 18.15 -25.68 10.05
N GLU A 147 17.73 -24.72 9.22
CA GLU A 147 17.78 -24.78 7.75
C GLU A 147 19.21 -24.58 7.19
N ARG A 148 20.22 -24.36 8.05
CA ARG A 148 21.64 -24.16 7.68
C ARG A 148 21.88 -22.96 6.74
N ILE A 149 21.12 -21.88 6.94
CA ILE A 149 21.24 -20.64 6.16
C ILE A 149 22.08 -19.63 6.94
N TYR A 150 23.30 -19.38 6.47
CA TYR A 150 24.25 -18.47 7.13
C TYR A 150 24.71 -17.31 6.24
N THR A 151 24.69 -17.50 4.93
CA THR A 151 25.18 -16.52 3.94
C THR A 151 24.04 -15.95 3.10
N GLN A 152 24.28 -14.78 2.51
CA GLN A 152 23.35 -14.15 1.58
C GLN A 152 23.00 -15.07 0.40
N GLN A 153 23.98 -15.76 -0.18
CA GLN A 153 23.76 -16.66 -1.31
C GLN A 153 22.84 -17.83 -0.96
N GLN A 154 23.02 -18.43 0.23
CA GLN A 154 22.12 -19.49 0.71
C GLN A 154 20.71 -18.99 0.95
N ALA A 155 20.56 -17.77 1.49
CA ALA A 155 19.26 -17.17 1.73
C ALA A 155 18.51 -16.87 0.42
N LEU A 156 19.22 -16.36 -0.59
CA LEU A 156 18.66 -16.14 -1.93
C LEU A 156 18.23 -17.45 -2.58
N GLN A 157 19.08 -18.49 -2.55
CA GLN A 157 18.74 -19.81 -3.07
C GLN A 157 17.49 -20.39 -2.37
N TYR A 158 17.41 -20.25 -1.04
CA TYR A 158 16.24 -20.70 -0.28
C TYR A 158 14.96 -19.99 -0.73
N MET A 159 15.03 -18.69 -1.02
CA MET A 159 13.88 -17.90 -1.49
C MET A 159 13.48 -18.27 -2.91
N ASP A 160 14.45 -18.50 -3.80
CA ASP A 160 14.20 -18.92 -5.19
C ASP A 160 13.47 -20.27 -5.25
N ASP A 161 13.78 -21.20 -4.36
CA ASP A 161 13.09 -22.49 -4.24
C ASP A 161 11.61 -22.36 -3.76
N LYS A 162 11.16 -21.16 -3.39
CA LYS A 162 9.81 -20.86 -2.87
C LYS A 162 8.99 -19.92 -3.76
N VAL A 163 9.59 -19.38 -4.82
CA VAL A 163 8.89 -18.58 -5.85
C VAL A 163 7.85 -19.43 -6.56
#